data_AF-A0A1F8QYI3-F1
#
_entry.id   AF-A0A1F8QYI3-F1
#
_cell.length_a   1.000
_cell.length_b   1.000
_cell.length_c   1.000
_cell.angle_alpha   90.00
_cell.angle_beta   90.00
_cell.angle_gamma   90.00
#
_symmetry.space_group_name_H-M   'P 1'
#
loop_
_entity.id
_entity.type
_entity.pdbx_description
1 polymer ?
#
loop_
_entity_poly.entity_id
_entity_poly.type
_entity_poly.pdbx_seq_one_letter_code
_entity_poly.pdbx_strand_id
1 'polypeptide(L)' 'MFPGLRKYVQNHFVDIPGREVQGDGIVEVWWDDVKAYEDSMRFLNSPKGRPLLLDGANFADTRVRFPG' A
#
# COMPACT_ATOMS: atom_id res chain seq x y z
N MET A 1 -4.47 -5.98 8.21
CA MET A 1 -3.07 -6.44 7.97
C MET A 1 -3.10 -7.76 7.22
N PHE A 2 -2.07 -8.04 6.40
CA PHE A 2 -1.96 -9.24 5.55
C PHE A 2 -0.66 -10.02 5.83
N PRO A 3 -0.57 -11.30 5.42
CA PRO A 3 0.61 -12.14 5.69
C PRO A 3 1.90 -11.53 5.13
N GLY A 4 3.00 -11.62 5.90
CA GLY A 4 4.33 -11.14 5.50
C GLY A 4 4.62 -9.67 5.85
N LEU A 5 3.60 -8.88 6.21
CA LEU A 5 3.77 -7.48 6.59
C LEU A 5 4.52 -7.36 7.93
N ARG A 6 5.66 -6.66 7.92
CA ARG A 6 6.42 -6.33 9.13
C ARG A 6 5.96 -5.03 9.77
N LYS A 7 5.78 -3.98 8.96
CA LYS A 7 5.39 -2.65 9.41
C LYS A 7 4.63 -1.91 8.33
N TYR A 8 3.66 -1.11 8.74
CA TYR A 8 2.93 -0.16 7.91
C TYR A 8 2.97 1.20 8.60
N VAL A 9 3.38 2.24 7.87
CA VAL A 9 3.35 3.63 8.33
C VAL A 9 2.67 4.47 7.25
N GLN A 10 1.79 5.35 7.68
CA GLN A 10 1.13 6.34 6.83
C GLN A 10 1.40 7.72 7.43
N ASN A 11 2.01 8.59 6.64
CA ASN A 11 2.28 9.97 7.01
C ASN A 11 1.49 10.87 6.08
N HIS A 12 0.71 11.79 6.65
CA HIS A 12 0.06 12.84 5.87
C HIS A 12 1.01 14.02 5.74
N PHE A 13 1.00 14.68 4.59
CA PHE A 13 1.73 15.92 4.44
C PHE A 13 1.11 17.00 5.32
N VAL A 14 1.99 17.83 5.89
CA VAL A 14 1.58 19.04 6.59
C VAL A 14 1.72 20.22 5.65
N ASP A 15 0.83 21.19 5.77
CA ASP A 15 0.92 22.41 4.98
C ASP A 15 2.18 23.19 5.36
N ILE A 16 2.99 23.54 4.36
CA ILE A 16 4.20 24.33 4.54
C ILE A 16 3.98 25.69 3.84
N PRO A 17 3.94 26.82 4.57
CA PRO A 17 3.71 28.13 3.97
C PRO A 17 4.67 28.44 2.81
N GLY A 18 4.11 28.84 1.67
CA GLY A 18 4.87 29.18 0.46
C GLY A 18 5.42 27.98 -0.32
N ARG A 19 5.03 26.75 0.03
CA ARG A 19 5.45 25.53 -0.68
C ARG A 19 4.23 24.70 -1.07
N GLU A 20 4.06 24.51 -2.36
CA GLU A 20 3.13 23.50 -2.87
C GLU A 20 3.80 22.12 -2.83
N VAL A 21 3.09 21.14 -2.29
CA VAL A 21 3.52 19.74 -2.23
C VAL A 21 2.51 18.94 -3.05
N GLN A 22 3.00 18.03 -3.90
CA GLN A 22 2.11 17.17 -4.70
C GLN A 22 1.78 15.90 -3.92
N GLY A 23 0.49 15.61 -3.77
CA GLY A 23 -0.03 14.48 -3.01
C GLY A 23 -0.52 14.86 -1.61
N ASP A 24 -1.06 13.89 -0.88
CA ASP A 24 -1.63 14.05 0.47
C ASP A 24 -0.82 13.33 1.57
N GLY A 25 0.15 12.50 1.17
CA GLY A 25 0.97 11.75 2.10
C GLY A 25 1.89 10.72 1.44
N ILE A 26 2.53 9.93 2.29
CA ILE A 26 3.36 8.78 1.92
C ILE A 26 2.95 7.59 2.77
N VAL A 27 2.90 6.42 2.12
CA VAL A 27 2.77 5.13 2.79
C VAL A 27 4.08 4.37 2.66
N GLU A 28 4.54 3.82 3.77
CA GLU A 28 5.70 2.93 3.84
C GLU A 28 5.28 1.55 4.31
N VAL A 29 5.68 0.53 3.56
CA VAL A 29 5.38 -0.87 3.83
C VAL A 29 6.68 -1.65 3.92
N TRP A 30 6.85 -2.42 4.97
CA TRP A 30 8.10 -3.10 5.28
C TRP A 30 7.87 -4.61 5.36
N TRP A 31 8.88 -5.35 4.92
CA TRP A 31 8.96 -6.81 4.99
C TRP A 31 10.30 -7.21 5.58
N ASP A 32 10.35 -8.36 6.25
CA ASP A 32 11.60 -8.89 6.81
C ASP A 32 12.56 -9.37 5.70
N ASP A 33 12.02 -9.86 4.58
CA ASP A 33 12.78 -10.29 3.41
C ASP A 33 11.96 -10.25 2.11
N VAL A 34 12.60 -10.59 0.99
CA VAL A 34 11.96 -10.65 -0.35
C VAL A 34 10.88 -11.73 -0.42
N LYS A 35 11.07 -12.87 0.26
CA LYS A 35 10.09 -13.95 0.24
C LYS A 35 8.78 -13.53 0.90
N ALA A 36 8.86 -12.80 2.03
CA ALA A 36 7.72 -12.23 2.72
C ALA A 36 6.98 -11.22 1.84
N TYR A 37 7.71 -10.38 1.10
CA TYR A 37 7.13 -9.49 0.09
C TYR A 37 6.36 -10.26 -0.99
N GLU A 38 6.98 -11.29 -1.58
CA GLU A 38 6.31 -12.08 -2.62
C GLU A 38 5.08 -12.83 -2.10
N ASP A 39 5.15 -13.39 -0.88
CA ASP A 39 4.02 -14.03 -0.23
C ASP A 39 2.88 -13.05 0.03
N SER A 40 3.20 -11.81 0.45
CA SER A 40 2.21 -10.73 0.54
C SER A 40 1.57 -10.42 -0.81
N MET A 41 2.35 -10.31 -1.88
CA MET A 41 1.82 -10.03 -3.22
C MET A 41 0.93 -11.17 -3.73
N ARG A 42 1.32 -12.43 -3.51
CA ARG A 42 0.48 -13.60 -3.82
C ARG A 42 -0.84 -13.56 -3.06
N PHE A 43 -0.81 -13.23 -1.77
CA PHE A 43 -2.02 -13.09 -0.97
C PHE A 43 -2.93 -11.98 -1.50
N LEU A 44 -2.41 -10.78 -1.76
CA LEU A 44 -3.20 -9.63 -2.23
C LEU A 44 -3.86 -9.89 -3.58
N ASN A 45 -3.20 -10.64 -4.47
CA ASN A 45 -3.76 -11.06 -5.76
C ASN A 45 -4.73 -12.25 -5.68
N SER A 46 -4.87 -12.89 -4.52
CA SER A 46 -5.84 -13.97 -4.33
C SER A 46 -7.27 -13.44 -4.11
N PRO A 47 -8.31 -14.26 -4.30
CA PRO A 47 -9.69 -13.87 -3.97
C PRO A 47 -9.87 -13.39 -2.53
N LYS A 48 -9.09 -13.94 -1.59
CA LYS A 48 -9.13 -13.58 -0.18
C LYS A 48 -8.48 -12.23 0.13
N GLY A 49 -7.43 -11.86 -0.63
CA GLY A 49 -6.74 -10.57 -0.47
C GLY A 49 -7.34 -9.43 -1.30
N ARG A 50 -8.16 -9.75 -2.32
CA ARG A 50 -8.75 -8.78 -3.24
C ARG A 50 -9.53 -7.64 -2.55
N PRO A 51 -10.35 -7.86 -1.51
CA PRO A 51 -11.02 -6.75 -0.83
C PRO A 51 -10.03 -5.73 -0.24
N LEU A 52 -8.92 -6.21 0.34
CA LEU A 52 -7.89 -5.37 0.92
C LEU A 52 -7.08 -4.62 -0.14
N LEU A 53 -6.81 -5.27 -1.28
CA LEU A 53 -6.15 -4.65 -2.42
C LEU A 53 -7.01 -3.51 -3.01
N LEU A 54 -8.32 -3.74 -3.14
CA LEU A 54 -9.27 -2.72 -3.63
C LEU A 54 -9.39 -1.55 -2.65
N ASP A 55 -9.46 -1.84 -1.35
CA ASP A 55 -9.50 -0.82 -0.30
C ASP A 55 -8.24 0.05 -0.30
N GLY A 56 -7.06 -0.57 -0.37
CA GLY A 56 -5.79 0.16 -0.45
C GLY A 56 -5.66 1.02 -1.72
N ALA A 57 -6.24 0.57 -2.84
CA ALA A 57 -6.24 1.33 -4.08
C ALA A 57 -7.19 2.53 -4.06
N ASN A 58 -8.38 2.36 -3.47
CA ASN A 58 -9.31 3.46 -3.24
C ASN A 58 -8.70 4.50 -2.31
N PHE A 59 -8.02 4.05 -1.25
CA PHE A 59 -7.34 4.94 -0.31
C PHE A 59 -6.21 5.73 -0.98
N ALA A 60 -5.35 5.07 -1.75
CA ALA A 60 -4.21 5.71 -2.40
C ALA A 60 -4.55 6.42 -3.72
N ASP A 61 -5.82 6.49 -4.10
CA ASP A 61 -6.30 6.92 -5.43
C ASP A 61 -5.49 6.31 -6.59
N THR A 62 -5.25 4.99 -6.50
CA THR A 62 -4.46 4.23 -7.47
C THR A 62 -5.32 3.22 -8.23
N ARG A 63 -4.87 2.82 -9.42
CA ARG A 63 -5.53 1.78 -10.21
C ARG A 63 -4.96 0.40 -9.90
N VAL A 64 -5.81 -0.54 -9.49
CA VAL A 64 -5.44 -1.96 -9.41
C VAL A 64 -5.40 -2.57 -10.81
N ARG A 65 -4.33 -3.30 -11.14
CA ARG A 65 -4.30 -4.20 -12.31
C ARG A 65 -4.24 -5.64 -11.83
N PHE A 66 -5.22 -6.44 -12.25
CA PHE A 66 -5.17 -7.89 -12.10
C PHE A 66 -4.57 -8.49 -13.39
N PRO A 67 -3.63 -9.44 -13.31
CA PRO A 67 -3.27 -10.25 -14.47
C PRO A 67 -4.49 -11.08 -14.89
N GLY A 68 -4.76 -11.10 -16.19
CA GLY A 68 -5.84 -11.89 -16.81
C GLY A 68 -5.50 -13.36 -16.96
#